data_AF-Q0QLC3-F1
#
_entry.id   AF-Q0QLC3-F1
#
_cell.length_a   1.000
_cell.length_b   1.000
_cell.length_c   1.000
_cell.angle_alpha   90.00
_cell.angle_beta   90.00
_cell.angle_gamma   90.00
#
_symmetry.space_group_name_H-M   'P 1'
#
loop_
_entity.id
_entity.type
_entity.pdbx_description
1 polymer ?
#
loop_
_entity_poly.entity_id
_entity_poly.type
_entity_poly.pdbx_seq_one_letter_code
_entity_poly.pdbx_strand_id
1 'polypeptide(L)'
;MSKNNPSKISLVFVFWALAISAAVIFILFLVFLSLNKEKESKPKEDKTEDKQNEIAKKQQEQYNNLLNKLDKEIDKITSNDENETTNKKTKYKSDGKTIDYITEYDPQTGKLTKRTNYKSDGKTIYYIKEYNPITEEPTKQTYYNPDGSIKSEIDY
;
A
#
# COMPACT_ATOMS: atom_id res chain seq x y z
N MET A 1 -50.71 -67.63 -9.71
CA MET A 1 -50.71 -66.20 -10.08
C MET A 1 -51.59 -65.46 -9.07
N SER A 2 -51.00 -64.72 -8.12
CA SER A 2 -51.73 -63.83 -7.22
C SER A 2 -50.96 -62.52 -7.14
N LYS A 3 -51.67 -61.42 -7.36
CA LYS A 3 -51.14 -60.08 -7.66
C LYS A 3 -50.63 -59.42 -6.38
N ASN A 4 -49.42 -58.88 -6.44
CA ASN A 4 -48.82 -58.08 -5.38
C ASN A 4 -49.69 -56.83 -5.17
N ASN A 5 -50.23 -56.68 -3.97
CA ASN A 5 -51.12 -55.57 -3.60
C ASN A 5 -50.25 -54.38 -3.13
N PRO A 6 -50.43 -53.14 -3.64
CA PRO A 6 -49.67 -51.99 -3.15
C PRO A 6 -50.00 -51.73 -1.69
N SER A 7 -48.97 -51.63 -0.84
CA SER A 7 -49.11 -51.34 0.59
C SER A 7 -49.80 -49.99 0.77
N LYS A 8 -51.04 -50.00 1.26
CA LYS A 8 -51.75 -48.78 1.63
C LYS A 8 -51.09 -48.21 2.89
N ILE A 9 -50.33 -47.13 2.74
CA ILE A 9 -49.78 -46.38 3.87
C ILE A 9 -50.97 -45.82 4.65
N SER A 10 -51.04 -46.08 5.95
CA SER A 10 -52.14 -45.58 6.77
C SER A 10 -52.10 -44.05 6.81
N LEU A 11 -53.27 -43.41 6.72
CA LEU A 11 -53.39 -41.95 6.78
C LEU A 11 -52.76 -41.38 8.06
N VAL A 12 -52.78 -42.15 9.14
CA VAL A 12 -52.14 -41.80 10.42
C VAL A 12 -50.63 -41.68 10.26
N PHE A 13 -49.96 -42.62 9.57
CA PHE A 13 -48.52 -42.53 9.31
C PHE A 13 -48.14 -41.31 8.46
N VAL A 14 -49.02 -40.90 7.53
CA VAL A 14 -48.82 -39.68 6.74
C VAL A 14 -48.85 -38.44 7.63
N PHE A 15 -49.81 -38.35 8.57
CA PHE A 15 -49.87 -37.22 9.52
C PHE A 15 -48.66 -37.18 10.46
N TRP A 16 -48.20 -38.32 10.97
CA TRP A 16 -47.00 -38.38 11.81
C TRP A 16 -45.74 -37.99 11.04
N ALA A 17 -45.59 -38.45 9.79
CA ALA A 17 -44.47 -38.06 8.93
C ALA A 17 -44.47 -36.55 8.62
N LEU A 18 -45.65 -35.97 8.38
CA LEU A 18 -45.79 -34.54 8.14
C LEU A 18 -45.45 -33.70 9.39
N ALA A 19 -45.89 -34.15 10.57
CA ALA A 19 -45.59 -33.49 11.83
C ALA A 19 -44.09 -33.52 12.17
N ILE A 20 -43.41 -34.64 11.94
CA ILE A 20 -41.96 -34.76 12.13
C ILE A 20 -41.21 -33.83 11.17
N SER A 21 -41.62 -33.77 9.90
CA SER A 21 -41.01 -32.86 8.92
C SER A 21 -41.13 -31.39 9.34
N ALA A 22 -42.30 -30.97 9.81
CA ALA A 22 -42.52 -29.61 10.31
C ALA A 22 -41.64 -29.28 11.53
N ALA A 23 -41.47 -30.23 12.45
CA ALA A 23 -40.61 -30.05 13.63
C ALA A 23 -39.14 -29.87 13.24
N VAL A 24 -38.64 -30.63 12.26
CA VAL A 24 -37.26 -30.50 11.76
C VAL A 24 -37.03 -29.12 11.13
N ILE A 25 -37.97 -28.66 10.30
CA ILE A 25 -37.90 -27.33 9.67
C ILE A 25 -37.90 -26.22 10.74
N PHE A 26 -38.74 -26.35 11.77
CA PHE A 26 -38.79 -25.39 12.87
C PHE A 26 -37.48 -25.32 13.66
N ILE A 27 -36.84 -26.46 13.94
CA ILE A 27 -35.53 -26.51 14.60
C ILE A 27 -34.46 -25.84 13.73
N LEU A 28 -34.43 -26.12 12.42
CA LEU A 28 -33.49 -25.47 11.50
C LEU A 28 -33.69 -23.95 11.46
N PHE A 29 -34.94 -23.48 11.51
CA PHE A 29 -35.26 -22.06 11.60
C PHE A 29 -34.76 -21.41 12.91
N LEU A 30 -34.88 -22.10 14.05
CA LEU A 30 -34.32 -21.62 15.32
C LEU A 30 -32.79 -21.56 15.31
N VAL A 31 -32.12 -22.52 14.66
CA VAL A 31 -30.66 -22.50 14.46
C VAL A 31 -30.26 -21.33 13.55
N PHE A 32 -30.98 -21.12 12.45
CA PHE A 32 -30.77 -19.96 11.57
C PHE A 32 -30.94 -18.62 12.30
N LEU A 33 -31.98 -18.50 13.13
CA LEU A 33 -32.16 -17.33 14.00
C LEU A 33 -31.01 -17.16 15.00
N SER A 34 -30.43 -18.25 15.52
CA SER A 34 -29.28 -18.16 16.43
C SER A 34 -28.01 -17.72 15.72
N LEU A 35 -27.76 -18.18 14.49
CA LEU A 35 -26.60 -17.79 13.69
C LEU A 35 -26.64 -16.31 13.28
N ASN A 36 -27.82 -15.75 13.06
CA ASN A 36 -27.99 -14.35 12.68
C ASN A 36 -27.90 -13.35 13.85
N LYS A 37 -27.79 -13.82 15.11
CA LYS A 37 -27.69 -12.93 16.29
C LYS A 37 -26.33 -12.26 16.47
N GLU A 38 -25.33 -12.55 15.64
CA GLU A 38 -23.97 -12.02 15.81
C GLU A 38 -23.61 -10.76 15.00
N LYS A 39 -24.60 -9.98 14.54
CA LYS A 39 -24.35 -8.66 13.96
C LYS A 39 -25.27 -7.60 14.53
N GLU A 40 -25.12 -7.31 15.82
CA GLU A 40 -25.41 -6.01 16.44
C GLU A 40 -25.12 -6.09 17.96
N SER A 41 -23.85 -5.92 18.35
CA SER A 41 -23.55 -5.48 19.72
C SER A 41 -23.43 -3.95 19.75
N LYS A 42 -24.53 -3.31 20.17
CA LYS A 42 -24.43 -2.02 20.88
C LYS A 42 -23.81 -2.31 22.26
N PRO A 43 -22.85 -1.52 22.77
CA PRO A 43 -22.20 -1.84 24.04
C PRO A 43 -23.18 -1.66 25.19
N LYS A 44 -23.31 -2.68 26.04
CA LYS A 44 -23.86 -2.58 27.39
C LYS A 44 -22.69 -2.38 28.34
N GLU A 45 -22.74 -1.30 29.09
CA GLU A 45 -21.77 -0.89 30.11
C GLU A 45 -21.61 -1.98 31.19
N ASP A 46 -20.50 -2.73 31.14
CA ASP A 46 -20.03 -3.63 32.19
C ASP A 46 -18.57 -3.27 32.52
N LYS A 47 -18.27 -3.05 33.81
CA LYS A 47 -17.03 -2.46 34.36
C LYS A 47 -15.78 -3.33 34.18
N THR A 48 -15.85 -4.38 33.37
CA THR A 48 -14.75 -5.27 33.01
C THR A 48 -14.15 -4.91 31.63
N GLU A 49 -14.92 -4.27 30.74
CA GLU A 49 -14.45 -3.81 29.42
C GLU A 49 -13.41 -2.68 29.52
N ASP A 50 -13.53 -1.79 30.51
CA ASP A 50 -12.61 -0.65 30.67
C ASP A 50 -11.16 -1.09 30.86
N LYS A 51 -10.91 -2.15 31.65
CA LYS A 51 -9.56 -2.67 31.88
C LYS A 51 -8.97 -3.33 30.64
N GLN A 52 -9.78 -4.09 29.89
CA GLN A 52 -9.30 -4.70 28.64
C GLN A 52 -9.02 -3.64 27.56
N ASN A 53 -9.87 -2.61 27.46
CA ASN A 53 -9.67 -1.49 26.56
C ASN A 53 -8.45 -0.65 26.94
N GLU A 54 -8.18 -0.46 28.25
CA GLU A 54 -6.98 0.22 28.72
C GLU A 54 -5.70 -0.58 28.40
N ILE A 55 -5.74 -1.90 28.56
CA ILE A 55 -4.63 -2.80 28.21
C ILE A 55 -4.36 -2.76 26.70
N ALA A 56 -5.39 -2.80 25.85
CA ALA A 56 -5.25 -2.72 24.40
C ALA A 56 -4.65 -1.37 23.95
N LYS A 57 -5.12 -0.26 24.53
CA LYS A 57 -4.57 1.08 24.26
C LYS A 57 -3.10 1.18 24.66
N LYS A 58 -2.73 0.67 25.84
CA LYS A 58 -1.33 0.63 26.29
C LYS A 58 -0.46 -0.18 25.35
N GLN A 59 -0.92 -1.35 24.88
CA GLN A 59 -0.17 -2.16 23.91
C GLN A 59 0.02 -1.43 22.58
N GLN A 60 -1.00 -0.73 22.08
CA GLN A 60 -0.90 0.03 20.84
C GLN A 60 0.03 1.24 20.96
N GLU A 61 0.02 1.94 22.09
CA GLU A 61 0.96 3.03 22.37
C GLU A 61 2.41 2.53 22.44
N GLN A 62 2.64 1.39 23.09
CA GLN A 62 3.95 0.73 23.12
C GLN A 62 4.44 0.37 21.70
N TYR A 63 3.55 -0.15 20.84
CA TYR A 63 3.87 -0.44 19.44
C TYR A 63 4.25 0.83 18.65
N ASN A 64 3.47 1.91 18.78
CA ASN A 64 3.76 3.17 18.08
C ASN A 64 5.08 3.80 18.55
N ASN A 65 5.39 3.70 19.84
CA ASN A 65 6.65 4.17 20.40
C ASN A 65 7.86 3.36 19.87
N LEU A 66 7.69 2.05 19.72
CA LEU A 66 8.71 1.18 19.12
C LEU A 66 8.95 1.55 17.65
N LEU A 67 7.87 1.80 16.89
CA LEU A 67 7.94 2.21 15.48
C LEU A 67 8.72 3.53 15.33
N ASN A 68 8.35 4.56 16.11
CA ASN A 68 9.03 5.85 16.11
C ASN A 68 10.51 5.75 16.49
N LYS A 69 10.87 4.82 17.38
CA LYS A 69 12.27 4.58 17.78
C LYS A 69 13.04 3.89 16.66
N LEU A 70 12.41 2.92 15.98
CA LEU A 70 13.00 2.22 14.84
C LEU A 70 13.26 3.18 13.69
N ASP A 71 12.32 4.08 13.36
CA ASP A 71 12.50 5.10 12.32
C ASP A 71 13.71 6.00 12.60
N LYS A 72 13.85 6.47 13.85
CA LYS A 72 15.02 7.30 14.26
C LYS A 72 16.34 6.54 14.20
N GLU A 73 16.34 5.25 14.53
CA GLU A 73 17.53 4.40 14.42
C GLU A 73 17.88 4.12 12.96
N ILE A 74 16.89 3.90 12.09
CA ILE A 74 17.07 3.78 10.64
C ILE A 74 17.69 5.05 10.08
N ASP A 75 17.16 6.24 10.42
CA ASP A 75 17.71 7.54 9.99
C ASP A 75 19.18 7.69 10.43
N LYS A 76 19.50 7.29 11.66
CA LYS A 76 20.86 7.36 12.22
C LYS A 76 21.82 6.35 11.55
N ILE A 77 21.32 5.19 11.15
CA ILE A 77 22.10 4.17 10.42
C ILE A 77 22.34 4.64 8.98
N THR A 78 21.32 5.20 8.33
CA THR A 78 21.42 5.70 6.94
C THR A 78 22.20 7.02 6.82
N SER A 79 22.40 7.78 7.90
CA SER A 79 23.17 9.02 7.86
C SER A 79 24.69 8.86 7.91
N ASN A 80 25.21 7.65 8.16
CA ASN A 80 26.63 7.45 8.52
C ASN A 80 27.49 6.71 7.48
N ASP A 81 26.96 6.39 6.30
CA ASP A 81 27.77 5.88 5.18
C ASP A 81 28.02 6.99 4.15
N GLU A 82 29.27 7.12 3.72
CA GLU A 82 29.75 7.98 2.60
C GLU A 82 29.20 7.55 1.22
N ASN A 83 28.06 6.85 1.19
CA ASN A 83 27.15 6.78 0.05
C ASN A 83 25.83 7.37 0.53
N GLU A 84 25.80 8.71 0.57
CA GLU A 84 24.57 9.45 0.40
C GLU A 84 23.81 8.73 -0.72
N THR A 85 22.62 8.18 -0.41
CA THR A 85 21.61 7.75 -1.39
C THR A 85 21.22 8.98 -2.19
N THR A 86 22.17 9.46 -2.97
CA THR A 86 22.13 10.68 -3.70
C THR A 86 21.20 10.32 -4.82
N ASN A 87 20.04 10.94 -4.80
CA ASN A 87 19.19 11.11 -5.96
C ASN A 87 19.90 11.90 -7.07
N LYS A 88 21.24 11.92 -7.10
CA LYS A 88 22.12 12.68 -7.98
C LYS A 88 23.37 11.84 -8.31
N LYS A 89 23.68 11.66 -9.59
CA LYS A 89 24.93 11.03 -10.03
C LYS A 89 25.72 12.02 -10.87
N THR A 90 26.98 12.23 -10.51
CA THR A 90 27.90 13.11 -11.25
C THR A 90 28.74 12.28 -12.20
N LYS A 91 28.73 12.65 -13.48
CA LYS A 91 29.64 12.11 -14.48
C LYS A 91 30.74 13.12 -14.77
N TYR A 92 31.98 12.67 -14.69
CA TYR A 92 33.16 13.44 -15.05
C TYR A 92 33.60 13.16 -16.49
N LYS A 93 34.29 14.13 -17.09
CA LYS A 93 34.99 13.99 -18.36
C LYS A 93 36.19 13.03 -18.23
N SER A 94 36.90 12.80 -19.33
CA SER A 94 38.06 11.90 -19.38
C SER A 94 39.22 12.31 -18.46
N ASP A 95 39.29 13.59 -18.07
CA ASP A 95 40.26 14.10 -17.10
C ASP A 95 39.96 13.68 -15.64
N GLY A 96 38.79 13.10 -15.38
CA GLY A 96 38.33 12.66 -14.06
C GLY A 96 38.07 13.79 -13.06
N LYS A 97 38.11 15.06 -13.49
CA LYS A 97 38.00 16.23 -12.62
C LYS A 97 36.89 17.17 -13.06
N THR A 98 36.74 17.35 -14.36
CA THR A 98 35.77 18.28 -14.93
C THR A 98 34.42 17.60 -15.03
N ILE A 99 33.38 18.22 -14.48
CA ILE A 99 32.01 17.68 -14.56
C ILE A 99 31.53 17.74 -16.01
N ASP A 100 30.96 16.64 -16.49
CA ASP A 100 30.31 16.56 -17.79
C ASP A 100 28.80 16.78 -17.65
N TYR A 101 28.16 15.98 -16.79
CA TYR A 101 26.76 16.14 -16.45
C TYR A 101 26.44 15.59 -15.07
N ILE A 102 25.32 16.04 -14.52
CA ILE A 102 24.71 15.50 -13.29
C ILE A 102 23.31 15.00 -13.65
N THR A 103 22.97 13.77 -13.27
CA THR A 103 21.62 13.21 -13.39
C THR A 103 20.94 13.18 -12.03
N GLU A 104 19.67 13.57 -11.95
CA GLU A 104 18.85 13.45 -10.76
C GLU A 104 17.77 12.36 -10.95
N TYR A 105 17.47 11.63 -9.88
CA TYR A 105 16.55 10.51 -9.87
C TYR A 105 15.44 10.72 -8.84
N ASP A 106 14.26 10.15 -9.10
CA ASP A 106 13.20 10.11 -8.11
C ASP A 106 13.57 9.12 -6.98
N PRO A 107 13.51 9.52 -5.69
CA PRO A 107 13.95 8.68 -4.58
C PRO A 107 13.10 7.42 -4.37
N GLN A 108 11.84 7.44 -4.79
CA GLN A 108 10.91 6.35 -4.55
C GLN A 108 10.99 5.30 -5.67
N THR A 109 11.13 5.77 -6.91
CA THR A 109 11.07 4.93 -8.11
C THR A 109 12.44 4.67 -8.73
N GLY A 110 13.46 5.47 -8.39
CA GLY A 110 14.79 5.41 -8.98
C GLY A 110 14.86 5.91 -10.43
N LYS A 111 13.78 6.48 -10.97
CA LYS A 111 13.66 6.91 -12.37
C LYS A 111 14.32 8.26 -12.61
N LEU A 112 14.86 8.47 -13.82
CA LEU A 112 15.49 9.73 -14.20
C LEU A 112 14.46 10.86 -14.23
N THR A 113 14.70 11.94 -13.50
CA THR A 113 13.82 13.13 -13.48
C THR A 113 14.48 14.34 -14.11
N LYS A 114 15.82 14.42 -14.06
CA LYS A 114 16.55 15.59 -14.55
C LYS A 114 17.97 15.25 -14.99
N ARG A 115 18.48 15.98 -15.98
CA ARG A 115 19.90 15.99 -16.33
C ARG A 115 20.39 17.41 -16.56
N THR A 116 21.44 17.81 -15.86
CA THR A 116 22.14 19.08 -16.06
C THR A 116 23.46 18.79 -16.78
N ASN A 117 23.64 19.35 -17.97
CA ASN A 117 24.87 19.21 -18.75
C ASN A 117 25.70 20.48 -18.67
N TYR A 118 27.01 20.34 -18.53
CA TYR A 118 27.94 21.45 -18.37
C TYR A 118 28.77 21.67 -19.64
N LYS A 119 29.26 22.90 -19.82
CA LYS A 119 30.22 23.25 -20.86
C LYS A 119 31.60 22.63 -20.56
N SER A 120 32.57 22.89 -21.42
CA SER A 120 33.94 22.36 -21.29
C SER A 120 34.66 22.78 -20.00
N ASP A 121 34.27 23.89 -19.39
CA ASP A 121 34.80 24.35 -18.10
C ASP A 121 34.26 23.56 -16.87
N GLY A 122 33.25 22.70 -17.07
CA GLY A 122 32.60 21.92 -16.02
C GLY A 122 31.86 22.73 -14.95
N LYS A 123 31.63 24.02 -15.20
CA LYS A 123 31.00 24.96 -14.25
C LYS A 123 29.78 25.64 -14.85
N THR A 124 29.88 26.08 -16.10
CA THR A 124 28.82 26.76 -16.80
C THR A 124 27.83 25.75 -17.36
N ILE A 125 26.55 25.90 -17.01
CA ILE A 125 25.49 25.02 -17.52
C ILE A 125 25.32 25.26 -19.02
N TYR A 126 25.25 24.18 -19.78
CA TYR A 126 24.94 24.22 -21.20
C TYR A 126 23.43 24.08 -21.42
N TYR A 127 22.83 23.03 -20.88
CA TYR A 127 21.38 22.84 -20.86
C TYR A 127 20.95 21.97 -19.68
N ILE A 128 19.67 22.11 -19.30
CA ILE A 128 18.98 21.22 -18.37
C ILE A 128 17.88 20.51 -19.16
N LYS A 129 17.71 19.22 -18.91
CA LYS A 129 16.67 18.38 -19.49
C LYS A 129 15.85 17.74 -18.38
N GLU A 130 14.54 17.87 -18.46
CA GLU A 130 13.57 17.31 -17.52
C GLU A 130 12.86 16.12 -18.17
N TYR A 131 12.45 15.17 -17.34
CA TYR A 131 11.90 13.90 -17.77
C TYR A 131 10.62 13.58 -17.00
N ASN A 132 9.70 12.91 -17.67
CA ASN A 132 8.49 12.39 -17.05
C ASN A 132 8.90 11.26 -16.07
N PRO A 133 8.51 11.34 -14.78
CA PRO A 133 8.93 10.36 -13.77
C PRO A 133 8.29 8.97 -13.96
N ILE A 134 7.33 8.83 -14.88
CA ILE A 134 6.67 7.56 -15.18
C ILE A 134 7.24 6.96 -16.47
N THR A 135 7.32 7.72 -17.56
CA THR A 135 7.75 7.21 -18.88
C THR A 135 9.26 7.36 -19.13
N GLU A 136 9.97 8.16 -18.33
CA GLU A 136 11.37 8.56 -18.54
C GLU A 136 11.60 9.28 -19.89
N GLU A 137 10.53 9.73 -20.54
CA GLU A 137 10.61 10.53 -21.75
C GLU A 137 10.91 11.99 -21.40
N PRO A 138 11.68 12.69 -22.25
CA PRO A 138 11.89 14.12 -22.09
C PRO A 138 10.58 14.89 -22.09
N THR A 139 10.42 15.83 -21.17
CA THR A 139 9.27 16.75 -21.14
C THR A 139 9.67 18.15 -21.52
N LYS A 140 10.87 18.57 -21.11
CA LYS A 140 11.38 19.91 -21.35
C LYS A 140 12.90 19.92 -21.47
N GLN A 141 13.42 20.84 -22.27
CA GLN A 141 14.85 21.14 -22.33
C GLN A 141 15.10 22.65 -22.42
N THR A 142 15.85 23.18 -21.45
CA THR A 142 16.21 24.61 -21.36
C THR A 142 17.70 24.78 -21.62
N TYR A 143 18.06 25.62 -22.59
CA TYR A 143 19.44 25.99 -22.90
C TYR A 143 19.81 27.32 -22.24
N TYR A 144 21.06 27.45 -21.83
CA TYR A 144 21.55 28.62 -21.10
C TYR A 144 22.69 29.34 -21.83
N ASN A 145 22.70 30.66 -21.68
CA ASN A 145 23.83 31.51 -22.02
C ASN A 145 24.94 31.39 -20.96
N PRO A 146 26.19 31.81 -21.25
CA PRO A 146 27.28 31.74 -20.28
C PRO A 146 27.05 32.53 -18.98
N ASP A 147 26.21 33.57 -19.02
CA ASP A 147 25.82 34.37 -17.85
C ASP A 147 24.70 33.71 -17.00
N GLY A 148 24.21 32.53 -17.43
CA GLY A 148 23.14 31.80 -16.76
C GLY A 148 21.72 32.23 -17.17
N SER A 149 21.56 33.21 -18.06
CA SER A 149 20.25 33.55 -18.62
C SER A 149 19.73 32.45 -19.54
N ILE A 150 18.40 32.30 -19.62
CA ILE A 150 17.77 31.33 -20.51
C ILE A 150 17.97 31.80 -21.96
N LYS A 151 18.54 30.92 -22.78
CA LYS A 151 18.72 31.14 -24.21
C LYS A 151 17.49 30.70 -25.00
N SER A 152 16.95 29.53 -24.68
CA SER A 152 15.80 28.94 -25.37
C SER A 152 15.24 27.76 -24.58
N GLU A 153 13.95 27.47 -24.78
CA GLU A 153 13.26 26.31 -24.20
C GLU A 153 12.59 25.49 -25.30
N ILE A 154 12.55 24.17 -25.10
CA ILE A 154 11.86 23.22 -25.97
C ILE A 154 11.02 22.33 -25.07
N ASP A 155 9.71 22.30 -25.30
CA ASP A 155 8.80 21.31 -24.72
C ASP A 155 8.55 20.19 -25.74
N TYR A 156 8.43 18.95 -25.27
CA TYR A 156 8.31 17.74 -26.10
C TYR A 156 6.89 17.22 -26.18
#